data_AF-A0A935WYN6-F1
#
_entry.id   AF-A0A935WYN6-F1
#
_cell.length_a   1.000
_cell.length_b   1.000
_cell.length_c   1.000
_cell.angle_alpha   90.00
_cell.angle_beta   90.00
_cell.angle_gamma   90.00
#
_symmetry.space_group_name_H-M   'P 1'
#
loop_
_entity.id
_entity.type
_entity.pdbx_description
1 polymer ?
#
loop_
_entity_poly.entity_id
_entity_poly.type
_entity_poly.pdbx_seq_one_letter_code
_entity_poly.pdbx_strand_id
1 'polypeptide(L)'
;MFSGLGPRQAALGGTFVLCLAVHCQRDGSSSPAGAEVEAARRFYKSQPIYLRPFDYSPTPTGLADMRAASCGACHVDIYEEWRISTHARAWLDDAQFQEELKKSRAPGRDVGWMCVNCHTPLENQLPHLVVGLNNRSLGSPIYVANPNFDPALQEDAITCGTCHVRDGVIVGPWGDSKAPHPVRRDDALLSTDVCTRCHDARAEFPELTLACVFDTGGELARSPYAREGYTCQSCHMPEIVRPAALGSAPRKTRRHWFGGSLIPKKPEFADDMKKMQPHFKDGLALRWIELPASIEPGQPITLTYALENANAGHLLPTGDPERFIEVIASVRTAAGSTLAAQKTRIGAEYIWYPKIEKRSDNRLQPKERRTQSLAFSAPASGAQVTLHLRASKWRISEENFRYHALEGRYVAMRVFLNEERTLRVGPKAPKTTPEGRRNR
;
A
#
# COMPACT_ATOMS: atom_id res chain seq x y z
N MET A 1 -96.81 9.08 -48.18
CA MET A 1 -97.53 8.06 -48.98
C MET A 1 -96.45 7.15 -49.56
N PHE A 2 -96.14 6.02 -48.90
CA PHE A 2 -96.54 4.64 -49.30
C PHE A 2 -96.15 4.32 -50.77
N SER A 3 -95.47 3.25 -51.17
CA SER A 3 -94.93 2.00 -50.58
C SER A 3 -94.12 1.31 -51.70
N GLY A 4 -93.28 0.32 -51.37
CA GLY A 4 -92.85 -0.72 -52.32
C GLY A 4 -91.44 -1.25 -51.99
N LEU A 5 -91.28 -2.35 -51.24
CA LEU A 5 -91.33 -3.79 -51.62
C LEU A 5 -89.91 -4.38 -51.36
N GLY A 6 -89.81 -5.39 -50.48
CA GLY A 6 -88.55 -6.08 -50.08
C GLY A 6 -88.05 -7.11 -51.11
N PRO A 7 -87.44 -8.27 -50.73
CA PRO A 7 -86.92 -8.71 -49.43
C PRO A 7 -85.50 -9.38 -49.50
N ARG A 8 -84.94 -9.72 -48.33
CA ARG A 8 -84.32 -11.01 -47.93
C ARG A 8 -83.04 -10.88 -47.10
N GLN A 9 -83.10 -11.59 -45.99
CA GLN A 9 -82.09 -11.82 -44.98
C GLN A 9 -80.96 -12.72 -45.52
N ALA A 10 -79.73 -12.44 -45.10
CA ALA A 10 -78.69 -13.44 -44.92
C ALA A 10 -77.98 -13.13 -43.59
N ALA A 11 -78.28 -13.96 -42.60
CA ALA A 11 -77.56 -13.99 -41.33
C ALA A 11 -76.25 -14.77 -41.53
N LEU A 12 -75.12 -14.17 -41.19
CA LEU A 12 -73.86 -14.88 -40.96
C LEU A 12 -73.37 -14.49 -39.56
N GLY A 13 -73.47 -15.45 -38.65
CA GLY A 13 -72.94 -15.36 -37.30
C GLY A 13 -71.41 -15.29 -37.34
N GLY A 14 -70.87 -14.20 -36.81
CA GLY A 14 -69.44 -14.04 -36.53
C GLY A 14 -69.19 -14.31 -35.05
N THR A 15 -68.59 -15.46 -34.77
CA THR A 15 -68.04 -15.83 -33.47
C THR A 15 -67.03 -14.78 -33.01
N PHE A 16 -67.35 -14.02 -31.96
CA PHE A 16 -66.40 -13.14 -31.29
C PHE A 16 -65.40 -14.01 -30.52
N VAL A 17 -64.23 -14.26 -31.12
CA VAL A 17 -63.07 -14.79 -30.41
C VAL A 17 -62.56 -13.67 -29.51
N LEU A 18 -62.84 -13.80 -28.22
CA LEU A 18 -62.29 -12.95 -27.16
C LEU A 18 -60.78 -13.26 -27.07
N CYS A 19 -59.96 -12.55 -27.83
CA CYS A 19 -58.51 -12.56 -27.65
C CYS A 19 -58.19 -11.96 -26.27
N LEU A 20 -57.99 -12.84 -25.29
CA LEU A 20 -57.24 -12.55 -24.08
C LEU A 20 -55.87 -12.04 -24.50
N ALA A 21 -55.68 -10.72 -24.49
CA ALA A 21 -54.39 -10.09 -24.60
C ALA A 21 -53.58 -10.46 -23.35
N VAL A 22 -52.88 -11.60 -23.43
CA VAL A 22 -51.76 -11.93 -22.56
C VAL A 22 -50.77 -10.78 -22.71
N HIS A 23 -50.77 -9.88 -21.74
CA HIS A 23 -49.69 -8.93 -21.55
C HIS A 23 -48.45 -9.75 -21.21
N CYS A 24 -47.68 -10.14 -22.23
CA CYS A 24 -46.27 -10.43 -22.06
C CYS A 24 -45.61 -9.14 -21.58
N GLN A 25 -45.51 -8.97 -20.25
CA GLN A 25 -44.46 -8.15 -19.66
C GLN A 25 -43.15 -8.70 -20.23
N ARG A 26 -42.57 -7.96 -21.18
CA ARG A 26 -41.16 -8.15 -21.54
C ARG A 26 -40.38 -7.85 -20.27
N ASP A 27 -39.88 -8.90 -19.63
CA ASP A 27 -38.81 -8.81 -18.67
C ASP A 27 -37.71 -7.90 -19.25
N GLY A 28 -37.28 -6.94 -18.44
CA GLY A 28 -36.42 -5.85 -18.85
C GLY A 28 -35.17 -6.35 -19.57
N SER A 29 -35.10 -6.11 -20.88
CA SER A 29 -33.85 -6.19 -21.63
C SER A 29 -32.91 -5.12 -21.07
N SER A 30 -31.82 -5.54 -20.41
CA SER A 30 -30.75 -4.62 -20.03
C SER A 30 -30.28 -3.82 -21.25
N SER A 31 -30.01 -2.53 -21.07
CA SER A 31 -29.45 -1.71 -22.15
C SER A 31 -28.11 -2.30 -22.61
N PRO A 32 -27.67 -2.08 -23.87
CA PRO A 32 -26.39 -2.59 -24.35
C PRO A 32 -25.21 -2.27 -23.42
N ALA A 33 -25.17 -1.04 -22.87
CA ALA A 33 -24.18 -0.62 -21.88
C ALA A 33 -24.30 -1.39 -20.55
N GLY A 34 -25.51 -1.72 -20.10
CA GLY A 34 -25.72 -2.57 -18.93
C GLY A 34 -25.22 -3.99 -19.13
N ALA A 35 -25.45 -4.58 -20.31
CA ALA A 35 -24.97 -5.92 -20.65
C ALA A 35 -23.43 -6.01 -20.69
N GLU A 36 -22.75 -4.96 -21.18
CA GLU A 36 -21.29 -4.86 -21.19
C GLU A 36 -20.70 -4.75 -19.79
N VAL A 37 -21.27 -3.93 -18.91
CA VAL A 37 -20.87 -3.81 -17.50
C VAL A 37 -21.03 -5.15 -16.78
N GLU A 38 -22.15 -5.85 -16.99
CA GLU A 38 -22.35 -7.18 -16.42
C GLU A 38 -21.35 -8.22 -16.95
N ALA A 39 -20.99 -8.14 -18.23
CA ALA A 39 -19.95 -9.00 -18.81
C ALA A 39 -18.59 -8.73 -18.15
N ALA A 40 -18.24 -7.46 -17.90
CA ALA A 40 -17.02 -7.11 -17.19
C ALA A 40 -17.03 -7.64 -15.75
N ARG A 41 -18.13 -7.49 -15.01
CA ARG A 41 -18.26 -8.04 -13.65
C ARG A 41 -18.09 -9.56 -13.63
N ARG A 42 -18.67 -10.28 -14.60
CA ARG A 42 -18.46 -11.74 -14.76
C ARG A 42 -17.00 -12.06 -15.05
N PHE A 43 -16.34 -11.30 -15.92
CA PHE A 43 -14.91 -11.45 -16.21
C PHE A 43 -14.08 -11.27 -14.94
N TYR A 44 -14.22 -10.16 -14.22
CA TYR A 44 -13.45 -9.91 -12.99
C TYR A 44 -13.69 -10.98 -11.93
N LYS A 45 -14.94 -11.43 -11.74
CA LYS A 45 -15.26 -12.52 -10.77
C LYS A 45 -14.52 -13.83 -11.07
N SER A 46 -14.12 -14.06 -12.33
CA SER A 46 -13.31 -15.23 -12.73
C SER A 46 -11.79 -15.07 -12.49
N GLN A 47 -11.31 -13.85 -12.25
CA GLN A 47 -9.88 -13.57 -12.04
C GLN A 47 -9.46 -13.77 -10.59
N PRO A 48 -8.17 -13.94 -10.25
CA PRO A 48 -7.67 -13.78 -8.88
C PRO A 48 -8.10 -12.46 -8.22
N ILE A 49 -8.23 -12.43 -6.89
CA ILE A 49 -8.80 -11.28 -6.16
C ILE A 49 -8.06 -9.96 -6.39
N TYR A 50 -6.73 -9.99 -6.53
CA TYR A 50 -5.88 -8.82 -6.77
C TYR A 50 -6.02 -8.25 -8.20
N LEU A 51 -6.71 -8.97 -9.10
CA LEU A 51 -7.05 -8.54 -10.46
C LEU A 51 -8.50 -8.06 -10.61
N ARG A 52 -9.18 -7.86 -9.49
CA ARG A 52 -10.57 -7.40 -9.48
C ARG A 52 -10.63 -6.00 -8.89
N PRO A 53 -11.34 -5.05 -9.53
CA PRO A 53 -11.79 -3.88 -8.81
C PRO A 53 -12.72 -4.29 -7.66
N PHE A 54 -12.99 -3.37 -6.77
CA PHE A 54 -14.11 -3.47 -5.84
C PHE A 54 -15.40 -3.32 -6.63
N ASP A 55 -16.37 -4.17 -6.29
CA ASP A 55 -17.69 -4.14 -6.90
C ASP A 55 -18.28 -2.73 -6.79
N TYR A 56 -18.97 -2.30 -7.85
CA TYR A 56 -19.72 -1.05 -7.82
C TYR A 56 -20.70 -1.05 -6.64
N SER A 57 -20.68 0.06 -5.91
CA SER A 57 -21.69 0.35 -4.91
C SER A 57 -22.39 1.65 -5.29
N PRO A 58 -23.73 1.74 -5.17
CA PRO A 58 -24.39 3.03 -5.23
C PRO A 58 -23.89 3.92 -4.09
N THR A 59 -24.00 5.24 -4.29
CA THR A 59 -23.78 6.23 -3.23
C THR A 59 -24.73 5.94 -2.06
N PRO A 60 -24.22 5.82 -0.82
CA PRO A 60 -25.08 5.62 0.34
C PRO A 60 -26.12 6.74 0.49
N THR A 61 -27.36 6.37 0.80
CA THR A 61 -28.43 7.33 1.06
C THR A 61 -28.00 8.34 2.13
N GLY A 62 -28.23 9.63 1.87
CA GLY A 62 -27.80 10.72 2.75
C GLY A 62 -26.43 11.32 2.41
N LEU A 63 -25.71 10.76 1.43
CA LEU A 63 -24.49 11.34 0.87
C LEU A 63 -24.74 11.84 -0.57
N ALA A 64 -24.01 12.89 -0.96
CA ALA A 64 -24.06 13.41 -2.32
C ALA A 64 -23.29 12.52 -3.31
N ASP A 65 -22.16 11.97 -2.88
CA ASP A 65 -21.26 11.12 -3.66
C ASP A 65 -20.35 10.29 -2.75
N MET A 66 -19.45 9.50 -3.35
CA MET A 66 -18.47 8.66 -2.65
C MET A 66 -17.07 9.29 -2.52
N ARG A 67 -16.91 10.57 -2.83
CA ARG A 67 -15.62 11.26 -2.73
C ARG A 67 -15.26 11.46 -1.26
N ALA A 68 -13.96 11.42 -0.95
CA ALA A 68 -13.46 11.52 0.41
C ALA A 68 -13.84 12.84 1.08
N ALA A 69 -13.93 13.93 0.32
CA ALA A 69 -14.37 15.23 0.81
C ALA A 69 -15.81 15.20 1.38
N SER A 70 -16.71 14.42 0.76
CA SER A 70 -18.08 14.24 1.24
C SER A 70 -18.10 13.53 2.60
N CYS A 71 -17.21 12.56 2.82
CA CYS A 71 -17.01 11.96 4.14
C CYS A 71 -16.37 12.95 5.12
N GLY A 72 -15.39 13.73 4.65
CA GLY A 72 -14.62 14.70 5.44
C GLY A 72 -15.44 15.85 6.01
N ALA A 73 -16.60 16.17 5.43
CA ALA A 73 -17.53 17.14 5.97
C ALA A 73 -18.00 16.80 7.40
N CYS A 74 -18.11 15.50 7.73
CA CYS A 74 -18.49 15.01 9.07
C CYS A 74 -17.33 14.33 9.79
N HIS A 75 -16.44 13.64 9.07
CA HIS A 75 -15.33 12.84 9.61
C HIS A 75 -13.99 13.57 9.49
N VAL A 76 -13.93 14.83 9.96
CA VAL A 76 -12.81 15.76 9.75
C VAL A 76 -11.45 15.15 10.09
N ASP A 77 -11.27 14.65 11.31
CA ASP A 77 -9.97 14.11 11.74
C ASP A 77 -9.52 12.89 10.91
N ILE A 78 -10.46 12.03 10.50
CA ILE A 78 -10.16 10.84 9.69
C ILE A 78 -9.77 11.25 8.28
N TYR A 79 -10.48 12.22 7.70
CA TYR A 79 -10.19 12.76 6.38
C TYR A 79 -8.82 13.46 6.36
N GLU A 80 -8.50 14.25 7.38
CA GLU A 80 -7.20 14.91 7.53
C GLU A 80 -6.04 13.91 7.64
N GLU A 81 -6.27 12.76 8.26
CA GLU A 81 -5.29 11.66 8.29
C GLU A 81 -5.16 10.99 6.92
N TRP A 82 -6.27 10.65 6.28
CA TRP A 82 -6.30 9.98 4.99
C TRP A 82 -5.67 10.83 3.88
N ARG A 83 -5.97 12.13 3.79
CA ARG A 83 -5.56 12.98 2.66
C ARG A 83 -4.04 13.12 2.51
N ILE A 84 -3.29 12.90 3.58
CA ILE A 84 -1.83 12.94 3.55
C ILE A 84 -1.18 11.54 3.45
N SER A 85 -1.99 10.47 3.45
CA SER A 85 -1.54 9.08 3.36
C SER A 85 -0.98 8.74 1.98
N THR A 86 -0.29 7.60 1.88
CA THR A 86 0.08 7.04 0.58
C THR A 86 -1.13 6.51 -0.19
N HIS A 87 -2.24 6.18 0.49
CA HIS A 87 -3.48 5.72 -0.15
C HIS A 87 -4.15 6.83 -0.97
N ALA A 88 -4.31 8.02 -0.40
CA ALA A 88 -4.81 9.20 -1.12
C ALA A 88 -3.88 9.62 -2.28
N ARG A 89 -2.60 9.23 -2.21
CA ARG A 89 -1.55 9.60 -3.17
C ARG A 89 -1.13 8.44 -4.08
N ALA A 90 -1.96 7.41 -4.21
CA ALA A 90 -1.63 6.21 -4.97
C ALA A 90 -1.80 6.39 -6.49
N TRP A 91 -2.42 7.48 -6.94
CA TRP A 91 -2.70 7.73 -8.36
C TRP A 91 -1.82 8.84 -8.96
N LEU A 92 -2.35 10.05 -9.16
CA LEU A 92 -1.64 11.14 -9.86
C LEU A 92 -0.43 11.69 -9.09
N ASP A 93 -0.40 11.49 -7.77
CA ASP A 93 0.70 11.93 -6.92
C ASP A 93 1.90 10.97 -6.88
N ASP A 94 1.81 9.82 -7.57
CA ASP A 94 2.87 8.81 -7.61
C ASP A 94 3.57 8.77 -8.98
N ALA A 95 4.58 9.62 -9.15
CA ALA A 95 5.30 9.72 -10.42
C ALA A 95 5.96 8.40 -10.86
N GLN A 96 6.52 7.62 -9.93
CA GLN A 96 7.08 6.29 -10.26
C GLN A 96 6.01 5.39 -10.85
N PHE A 97 4.87 5.29 -10.17
CA PHE A 97 3.75 4.48 -10.63
C PHE A 97 3.20 4.96 -11.99
N GLN A 98 3.07 6.27 -12.21
CA GLN A 98 2.60 6.81 -13.48
C GLN A 98 3.53 6.44 -14.64
N GLU A 99 4.85 6.43 -14.45
CA GLU A 99 5.77 5.98 -15.51
C GLU A 99 5.69 4.46 -15.75
N GLU A 100 5.54 3.65 -14.69
CA GLU A 100 5.33 2.20 -14.83
C GLU A 100 3.99 1.86 -15.50
N LEU A 101 2.93 2.61 -15.22
CA LEU A 101 1.63 2.45 -15.86
C LEU A 101 1.69 2.80 -17.36
N LYS A 102 2.45 3.83 -17.75
CA LYS A 102 2.66 4.15 -19.17
C LYS A 102 3.38 3.02 -19.89
N LYS A 103 4.44 2.47 -19.30
CA LYS A 103 5.16 1.31 -19.86
C LYS A 103 4.28 0.08 -20.01
N SER A 104 3.38 -0.16 -19.04
CA SER A 104 2.51 -1.34 -19.04
C SER A 104 1.38 -1.26 -20.06
N ARG A 105 1.14 -0.09 -20.68
CA ARG A 105 0.17 0.17 -21.73
C ARG A 105 0.82 0.32 -23.11
N ALA A 106 1.58 -0.69 -23.53
CA ALA A 106 2.22 -0.69 -24.84
C ALA A 106 1.22 -1.07 -25.96
N PRO A 107 1.36 -0.52 -27.18
CA PRO A 107 0.56 -0.96 -28.32
C PRO A 107 0.63 -2.49 -28.52
N GLY A 108 -0.52 -3.13 -28.58
CA GLY A 108 -0.64 -4.59 -28.72
C GLY A 108 -0.33 -5.41 -27.45
N ARG A 109 0.09 -4.77 -26.35
CA ARG A 109 0.36 -5.40 -25.05
C ARG A 109 0.02 -4.46 -23.90
N ASP A 110 -1.16 -4.62 -23.32
CA ASP A 110 -1.67 -3.79 -22.22
C ASP A 110 -2.00 -4.64 -20.99
N VAL A 111 -1.21 -4.45 -19.93
CA VAL A 111 -1.44 -5.04 -18.59
C VAL A 111 -1.78 -3.96 -17.54
N GLY A 112 -1.95 -2.71 -17.97
CA GLY A 112 -2.27 -1.58 -17.11
C GLY A 112 -3.64 -1.67 -16.44
N TRP A 113 -4.57 -2.45 -16.99
CA TRP A 113 -5.86 -2.75 -16.35
C TRP A 113 -5.72 -3.47 -15.01
N MET A 114 -4.59 -4.13 -14.77
CA MET A 114 -4.33 -4.88 -13.54
C MET A 114 -3.85 -3.93 -12.43
N CYS A 115 -3.02 -2.95 -12.80
CA CYS A 115 -2.45 -1.95 -11.89
C CYS A 115 -3.54 -1.11 -11.21
N VAL A 116 -4.57 -0.69 -11.98
CA VAL A 116 -5.64 0.19 -11.49
C VAL A 116 -6.55 -0.48 -10.46
N ASN A 117 -6.58 -1.81 -10.38
CA ASN A 117 -7.36 -2.55 -9.36
C ASN A 117 -6.84 -2.37 -7.93
N CYS A 118 -5.63 -1.85 -7.76
CA CYS A 118 -5.07 -1.49 -6.44
C CYS A 118 -4.93 0.03 -6.27
N HIS A 119 -4.69 0.78 -7.36
CA HIS A 119 -4.36 2.22 -7.29
C HIS A 119 -5.59 3.14 -7.41
N THR A 120 -6.64 2.69 -8.09
CA THR A 120 -7.96 3.37 -8.23
C THR A 120 -9.05 2.30 -8.21
N PRO A 121 -9.21 1.62 -7.07
CA PRO A 121 -9.72 0.25 -7.05
C PRO A 121 -11.24 0.12 -7.16
N LEU A 122 -12.02 1.21 -7.07
CA LEU A 122 -13.48 1.14 -7.24
C LEU A 122 -13.84 1.02 -8.73
N GLU A 123 -14.84 0.18 -9.07
CA GLU A 123 -15.30 0.02 -10.47
C GLU A 123 -15.57 1.37 -11.16
N ASN A 124 -16.23 2.30 -10.47
CA ASN A 124 -16.56 3.63 -10.99
C ASN A 124 -15.39 4.63 -11.01
N GLN A 125 -14.19 4.24 -10.58
CA GLN A 125 -12.95 5.01 -10.85
C GLN A 125 -12.29 4.59 -12.17
N LEU A 126 -12.78 3.53 -12.82
CA LEU A 126 -12.17 3.01 -14.05
C LEU A 126 -12.89 3.57 -15.28
N PRO A 127 -12.20 4.26 -16.21
CA PRO A 127 -12.83 4.78 -17.43
C PRO A 127 -13.24 3.67 -18.40
N HIS A 128 -12.56 2.54 -18.34
CA HIS A 128 -12.83 1.35 -19.16
C HIS A 128 -12.82 0.11 -18.28
N LEU A 129 -13.68 -0.85 -18.60
CA LEU A 129 -13.74 -2.16 -17.94
C LEU A 129 -13.26 -3.25 -18.90
N VAL A 130 -12.68 -4.31 -18.36
CA VAL A 130 -12.26 -5.47 -19.16
C VAL A 130 -13.39 -6.50 -19.17
N VAL A 131 -13.84 -6.91 -20.36
CA VAL A 131 -14.89 -7.92 -20.54
C VAL A 131 -14.34 -9.30 -20.93
N GLY A 132 -13.07 -9.38 -21.27
CA GLY A 132 -12.41 -10.61 -21.70
C GLY A 132 -10.96 -10.37 -22.13
N LEU A 133 -10.29 -11.45 -22.51
CA LEU A 133 -8.91 -11.44 -23.01
C LEU A 133 -8.86 -12.13 -24.37
N ASN A 134 -8.20 -11.53 -25.36
CA ASN A 134 -7.92 -12.20 -26.62
C ASN A 134 -6.93 -13.35 -26.36
N ASN A 135 -7.25 -14.55 -26.85
CA ASN A 135 -6.40 -15.74 -26.71
C ASN A 135 -5.96 -16.04 -25.26
N ARG A 136 -6.76 -15.62 -24.26
CA ARG A 136 -6.43 -15.75 -22.82
C ARG A 136 -5.13 -15.05 -22.41
N SER A 137 -4.63 -14.10 -23.19
CA SER A 137 -3.44 -13.32 -22.89
C SER A 137 -3.78 -12.13 -21.98
N LEU A 138 -3.14 -12.04 -20.82
CA LEU A 138 -3.34 -10.91 -19.87
C LEU A 138 -2.97 -9.55 -20.49
N GLY A 139 -2.00 -9.54 -21.41
CA GLY A 139 -1.61 -8.36 -22.17
C GLY A 139 -2.52 -8.02 -23.34
N SER A 140 -3.62 -8.74 -23.56
CA SER A 140 -4.57 -8.45 -24.64
C SER A 140 -6.01 -8.33 -24.13
N PRO A 141 -6.29 -7.35 -23.26
CA PRO A 141 -7.63 -7.11 -22.74
C PRO A 141 -8.59 -6.60 -23.82
N ILE A 142 -9.86 -6.98 -23.70
CA ILE A 142 -10.98 -6.43 -24.46
C ILE A 142 -11.66 -5.41 -23.55
N TYR A 143 -11.60 -4.13 -23.94
CA TYR A 143 -12.18 -3.04 -23.18
C TYR A 143 -13.56 -2.64 -23.67
N VAL A 144 -14.39 -2.19 -22.72
CA VAL A 144 -15.62 -1.44 -22.96
C VAL A 144 -15.59 -0.14 -22.16
N ALA A 145 -16.28 0.89 -22.62
CA ALA A 145 -16.42 2.13 -21.86
C ALA A 145 -17.21 1.88 -20.57
N ASN A 146 -16.82 2.52 -19.47
CA ASN A 146 -17.56 2.44 -18.22
C ASN A 146 -18.57 3.59 -18.13
N PRO A 147 -19.89 3.35 -18.25
CA PRO A 147 -20.89 4.41 -18.13
C PRO A 147 -20.97 5.01 -16.71
N ASN A 148 -20.43 4.31 -15.70
CA ASN A 148 -20.43 4.77 -14.32
C ASN A 148 -19.14 5.53 -13.95
N PHE A 149 -18.23 5.77 -14.89
CA PHE A 149 -16.95 6.41 -14.60
C PHE A 149 -17.11 7.82 -14.01
N ASP A 150 -16.53 8.02 -12.83
CA ASP A 150 -16.43 9.30 -12.16
C ASP A 150 -14.94 9.73 -12.12
N PRO A 151 -14.53 10.70 -12.96
CA PRO A 151 -13.14 11.16 -12.99
C PRO A 151 -12.72 11.85 -11.70
N ALA A 152 -13.64 12.53 -11.00
CA ALA A 152 -13.32 13.20 -9.73
C ALA A 152 -13.09 12.16 -8.62
N LEU A 153 -13.86 11.07 -8.61
CA LEU A 153 -13.62 9.98 -7.67
C LEU A 153 -12.28 9.27 -7.93
N GLN A 154 -11.83 9.18 -9.19
CA GLN A 154 -10.54 8.58 -9.52
C GLN A 154 -9.36 9.34 -8.87
N GLU A 155 -9.46 10.67 -8.77
CA GLU A 155 -8.42 11.50 -8.16
C GLU A 155 -8.22 11.23 -6.67
N ASP A 156 -9.25 10.73 -5.96
CA ASP A 156 -9.11 10.28 -4.56
C ASP A 156 -8.32 8.96 -4.43
N ALA A 157 -7.95 8.30 -5.54
CA ALA A 157 -7.19 7.06 -5.54
C ALA A 157 -7.81 5.99 -4.61
N ILE A 158 -7.12 5.57 -3.55
CA ILE A 158 -7.68 4.64 -2.55
C ILE A 158 -8.46 5.48 -1.52
N THR A 159 -9.75 5.66 -1.76
CA THR A 159 -10.65 6.55 -1.00
C THR A 159 -11.36 5.86 0.17
N CYS A 160 -12.14 6.61 0.95
CA CYS A 160 -12.97 6.09 2.04
C CYS A 160 -13.88 4.95 1.55
N GLY A 161 -14.53 5.15 0.39
CA GLY A 161 -15.44 4.19 -0.23
C GLY A 161 -14.79 2.86 -0.60
N THR A 162 -13.50 2.84 -0.93
CA THR A 162 -12.76 1.61 -1.20
C THR A 162 -12.88 0.62 -0.04
N CYS A 163 -12.64 1.10 1.18
CA CYS A 163 -12.67 0.25 2.36
C CYS A 163 -14.08 0.15 2.97
N HIS A 164 -14.82 1.25 3.00
CA HIS A 164 -15.99 1.41 3.87
C HIS A 164 -17.34 1.40 3.16
N VAL A 165 -17.44 1.32 1.83
CA VAL A 165 -18.75 1.35 1.16
C VAL A 165 -19.05 0.00 0.49
N ARG A 166 -20.16 -0.64 0.87
CA ARG A 166 -20.66 -1.88 0.25
C ARG A 166 -22.17 -1.78 0.07
N ASP A 167 -22.67 -2.04 -1.12
CA ASP A 167 -24.12 -2.12 -1.41
C ASP A 167 -24.92 -0.90 -0.92
N GLY A 168 -24.36 0.31 -1.04
CA GLY A 168 -24.97 1.55 -0.57
C GLY A 168 -24.95 1.74 0.96
N VAL A 169 -24.17 0.95 1.68
CA VAL A 169 -24.06 0.97 3.15
C VAL A 169 -22.62 1.25 3.56
N ILE A 170 -22.44 2.09 4.58
CA ILE A 170 -21.13 2.30 5.21
C ILE A 170 -20.84 1.15 6.16
N VAL A 171 -19.84 0.34 5.85
CA VAL A 171 -19.37 -0.75 6.71
C VAL A 171 -18.27 -0.28 7.67
N GLY A 172 -18.31 -0.78 8.90
CA GLY A 172 -17.33 -0.43 9.93
C GLY A 172 -17.24 -1.48 11.02
N PRO A 173 -16.36 -1.28 12.01
CA PRO A 173 -16.27 -2.17 13.18
C PRO A 173 -17.50 -2.07 14.10
N TRP A 174 -18.34 -1.06 13.88
CA TRP A 174 -19.53 -0.76 14.67
C TRP A 174 -20.75 -0.70 13.74
N GLY A 175 -21.88 -1.25 14.19
CA GLY A 175 -23.15 -1.24 13.44
C GLY A 175 -24.25 -0.41 14.12
N ASP A 176 -23.94 0.25 15.23
CA ASP A 176 -24.90 0.88 16.15
C ASP A 176 -24.88 2.41 16.12
N SER A 177 -24.31 3.01 15.07
CA SER A 177 -24.18 4.46 14.97
C SER A 177 -25.48 5.15 14.56
N LYS A 178 -25.82 6.24 15.23
CA LYS A 178 -26.82 7.22 14.79
C LYS A 178 -26.21 8.12 13.70
N ALA A 179 -26.11 7.59 12.48
CA ALA A 179 -25.55 8.29 11.33
C ALA A 179 -26.67 8.75 10.37
N PRO A 180 -26.45 9.83 9.59
CA PRO A 180 -27.40 10.28 8.57
C PRO A 180 -27.41 9.38 7.31
N HIS A 181 -26.60 8.33 7.30
CA HIS A 181 -26.48 7.33 6.23
C HIS A 181 -26.53 5.91 6.83
N PRO A 182 -26.88 4.89 6.04
CA PRO A 182 -26.89 3.51 6.51
C PRO A 182 -25.50 3.06 6.99
N VAL A 183 -25.46 2.36 8.13
CA VAL A 183 -24.24 1.76 8.68
C VAL A 183 -24.46 0.29 9.01
N ARG A 184 -23.45 -0.54 8.75
CA ARG A 184 -23.47 -1.97 9.08
C ARG A 184 -22.12 -2.42 9.64
N ARG A 185 -22.16 -3.33 10.60
CA ARG A 185 -20.94 -3.97 11.09
C ARG A 185 -20.39 -4.93 10.03
N ASP A 186 -19.08 -4.89 9.82
CA ASP A 186 -18.35 -5.85 8.99
C ASP A 186 -17.03 -6.26 9.67
N ASP A 187 -16.95 -7.52 10.09
CA ASP A 187 -15.77 -8.05 10.78
C ASP A 187 -14.56 -8.22 9.84
N ALA A 188 -14.74 -8.19 8.51
CA ALA A 188 -13.62 -8.19 7.57
C ALA A 188 -12.74 -6.93 7.69
N LEU A 189 -13.29 -5.83 8.22
CA LEU A 189 -12.51 -4.63 8.53
C LEU A 189 -11.66 -4.77 9.80
N LEU A 190 -11.88 -5.83 10.58
CA LEU A 190 -11.09 -6.18 11.76
C LEU A 190 -10.03 -7.26 11.46
N SER A 191 -10.06 -7.87 10.26
CA SER A 191 -9.12 -8.89 9.80
C SER A 191 -8.13 -8.34 8.76
N THR A 192 -7.18 -9.17 8.32
CA THR A 192 -6.23 -8.79 7.25
C THR A 192 -6.88 -8.71 5.86
N ASP A 193 -8.12 -9.19 5.69
CA ASP A 193 -8.71 -9.50 4.38
C ASP A 193 -8.89 -8.27 3.49
N VAL A 194 -9.30 -7.14 4.07
CA VAL A 194 -9.44 -5.89 3.31
C VAL A 194 -8.09 -5.40 2.78
N CYS A 195 -7.01 -5.63 3.53
CA CYS A 195 -5.66 -5.20 3.17
C CYS A 195 -5.05 -6.10 2.08
N THR A 196 -5.21 -7.41 2.21
CA THR A 196 -4.57 -8.41 1.34
C THR A 196 -5.18 -8.48 -0.06
N ARG A 197 -6.33 -7.84 -0.30
CA ARG A 197 -6.83 -7.60 -1.67
C ARG A 197 -5.82 -6.86 -2.55
N CYS A 198 -5.10 -5.91 -1.97
CA CYS A 198 -4.09 -5.09 -2.67
C CYS A 198 -2.66 -5.39 -2.23
N HIS A 199 -2.45 -5.91 -1.01
CA HIS A 199 -1.14 -6.19 -0.42
C HIS A 199 -0.67 -7.66 -0.57
N ASP A 200 -1.32 -8.44 -1.43
CA ASP A 200 -0.94 -9.81 -1.78
C ASP A 200 -1.20 -10.07 -3.27
N ALA A 201 -0.41 -9.41 -4.13
CA ALA A 201 -0.55 -9.46 -5.58
C ALA A 201 0.55 -10.31 -6.20
N ARG A 202 0.20 -11.13 -7.20
CA ARG A 202 1.14 -12.04 -7.87
C ARG A 202 0.88 -12.06 -9.37
N ALA A 203 1.34 -11.04 -10.07
CA ALA A 203 1.24 -10.95 -11.53
C ALA A 203 2.63 -10.80 -12.15
N GLU A 204 3.00 -11.69 -13.06
CA GLU A 204 4.23 -11.62 -13.85
C GLU A 204 3.89 -11.59 -15.33
N PHE A 205 4.59 -10.75 -16.09
CA PHE A 205 4.44 -10.60 -17.54
C PHE A 205 5.84 -10.66 -18.19
N PRO A 206 6.37 -11.86 -18.38
CA PRO A 206 7.71 -12.05 -18.93
C PRO A 206 7.93 -11.32 -20.25
N GLU A 207 6.90 -11.23 -21.10
CA GLU A 207 6.93 -10.56 -22.40
C GLU A 207 7.13 -9.03 -22.33
N LEU A 208 6.77 -8.42 -21.21
CA LEU A 208 6.98 -6.99 -20.94
C LEU A 208 8.08 -6.74 -19.91
N THR A 209 8.74 -7.80 -19.42
CA THR A 209 9.68 -7.71 -18.30
C THR A 209 9.11 -6.97 -17.08
N LEU A 210 7.80 -7.11 -16.87
CA LEU A 210 7.05 -6.46 -15.78
C LEU A 210 6.57 -7.48 -14.75
N ALA A 211 6.68 -7.14 -13.46
CA ALA A 211 6.10 -7.94 -12.38
C ALA A 211 5.49 -7.04 -11.31
N CYS A 212 4.30 -7.41 -10.83
CA CYS A 212 3.67 -6.88 -9.63
C CYS A 212 3.52 -8.05 -8.65
N VAL A 213 4.57 -8.33 -7.90
CA VAL A 213 4.68 -9.52 -7.06
C VAL A 213 5.11 -9.15 -5.65
N PHE A 214 4.24 -9.40 -4.68
CA PHE A 214 4.54 -9.29 -3.26
C PHE A 214 3.54 -10.13 -2.44
N ASP A 215 3.99 -10.65 -1.30
CA ASP A 215 3.25 -11.59 -0.45
C ASP A 215 3.11 -11.05 0.98
N THR A 216 2.88 -9.74 1.16
CA THR A 216 2.92 -9.10 2.49
C THR A 216 1.90 -9.73 3.45
N GLY A 217 0.72 -10.10 2.94
CA GLY A 217 -0.29 -10.84 3.69
C GLY A 217 0.21 -12.19 4.18
N GLY A 218 0.70 -13.02 3.27
CA GLY A 218 1.30 -14.31 3.60
C GLY A 218 2.52 -14.21 4.52
N GLU A 219 3.37 -13.20 4.34
CA GLU A 219 4.52 -12.92 5.20
C GLU A 219 4.10 -12.67 6.66
N LEU A 220 3.04 -11.87 6.88
CA LEU A 220 2.46 -11.67 8.20
C LEU A 220 1.86 -12.96 8.76
N ALA A 221 1.07 -13.67 7.96
CA ALA A 221 0.38 -14.89 8.38
C ALA A 221 1.34 -15.98 8.90
N ARG A 222 2.54 -16.08 8.32
CA ARG A 222 3.58 -17.04 8.75
C ARG A 222 4.40 -16.56 9.96
N SER A 223 4.28 -15.30 10.35
CA SER A 223 5.11 -14.68 11.39
C SER A 223 4.68 -15.03 12.83
N PRO A 224 5.55 -14.80 13.84
CA PRO A 224 5.16 -14.80 15.24
C PRO A 224 4.05 -13.79 15.58
N TYR A 225 3.99 -12.66 14.87
CA TYR A 225 3.01 -11.60 15.15
C TYR A 225 1.57 -12.04 14.86
N ALA A 226 1.34 -12.79 13.79
CA ALA A 226 0.02 -13.36 13.52
C ALA A 226 -0.42 -14.34 14.63
N ARG A 227 0.51 -15.15 15.17
CA ARG A 227 0.24 -16.05 16.32
C ARG A 227 -0.07 -15.30 17.61
N GLU A 228 0.45 -14.08 17.76
CA GLU A 228 0.16 -13.17 18.86
C GLU A 228 -1.14 -12.36 18.64
N GLY A 229 -1.86 -12.58 17.53
CA GLY A 229 -3.13 -11.91 17.23
C GLY A 229 -3.00 -10.53 16.58
N TYR A 230 -1.81 -10.14 16.12
CA TYR A 230 -1.64 -8.88 15.39
C TYR A 230 -2.20 -8.98 13.97
N THR A 231 -2.92 -7.94 13.55
CA THR A 231 -3.36 -7.71 12.17
C THR A 231 -2.61 -6.52 11.57
N CYS A 232 -2.82 -6.25 10.28
CA CYS A 232 -2.27 -5.05 9.63
C CYS A 232 -2.66 -3.77 10.39
N GLN A 233 -3.91 -3.69 10.82
CA GLN A 233 -4.50 -2.54 11.51
C GLN A 233 -3.86 -2.32 12.89
N SER A 234 -3.37 -3.36 13.56
CA SER A 234 -2.72 -3.23 14.88
C SER A 234 -1.53 -2.26 14.85
N CYS A 235 -0.78 -2.21 13.74
CA CYS A 235 0.37 -1.32 13.58
C CYS A 235 0.12 -0.18 12.59
N HIS A 236 -0.55 -0.45 11.46
CA HIS A 236 -0.74 0.54 10.38
C HIS A 236 -1.96 1.45 10.58
N MET A 237 -2.85 1.11 11.51
CA MET A 237 -3.96 1.96 11.94
C MET A 237 -3.97 2.07 13.47
N PRO A 238 -3.02 2.81 14.09
CA PRO A 238 -2.92 2.91 15.54
C PRO A 238 -4.24 3.31 16.21
N GLU A 239 -4.51 2.72 17.36
CA GLU A 239 -5.72 2.99 18.14
C GLU A 239 -5.70 4.40 18.75
N ILE A 240 -6.88 5.02 18.82
CA ILE A 240 -7.10 6.31 19.46
C ILE A 240 -8.53 6.38 20.02
N VAL A 241 -8.74 7.16 21.08
CA VAL A 241 -10.08 7.51 21.57
C VAL A 241 -10.39 8.94 21.15
N ARG A 242 -11.39 9.12 20.29
CA ARG A 242 -11.88 10.43 19.83
C ARG A 242 -13.30 10.31 19.26
N PRO A 243 -14.02 11.43 19.06
CA PRO A 243 -15.21 11.43 18.22
C PRO A 243 -14.89 10.87 16.82
N ALA A 244 -15.75 9.99 16.30
CA ALA A 244 -15.58 9.49 14.93
C ALA A 244 -16.05 10.51 13.89
N ALA A 245 -17.04 11.32 14.25
CA ALA A 245 -17.60 12.42 13.46
C ALA A 245 -17.85 13.64 14.35
N LEU A 246 -18.02 14.81 13.73
CA LEU A 246 -18.46 16.03 14.40
C LEU A 246 -19.74 15.78 15.22
N GLY A 247 -19.75 16.23 16.47
CA GLY A 247 -20.87 16.06 17.39
C GLY A 247 -21.11 14.64 17.93
N SER A 248 -20.32 13.64 17.52
CA SER A 248 -20.41 12.28 18.08
C SER A 248 -19.67 12.14 19.41
N ALA A 249 -20.11 11.21 20.25
CA ALA A 249 -19.41 10.89 21.48
C ALA A 249 -18.02 10.26 21.18
N PRO A 250 -16.97 10.57 21.97
CA PRO A 250 -15.69 9.89 21.84
C PRO A 250 -15.83 8.38 22.01
N ARG A 251 -15.18 7.63 21.11
CA ARG A 251 -15.10 6.16 21.20
C ARG A 251 -13.74 5.67 20.72
N LYS A 252 -13.44 4.41 21.03
CA LYS A 252 -12.27 3.73 20.49
C LYS A 252 -12.39 3.63 18.96
N THR A 253 -11.43 4.20 18.26
CA THR A 253 -11.32 4.24 16.80
C THR A 253 -9.85 4.09 16.38
N ARG A 254 -9.57 4.30 15.10
CA ARG A 254 -8.31 3.99 14.44
C ARG A 254 -7.85 5.17 13.59
N ARG A 255 -6.53 5.35 13.49
CA ARG A 255 -5.93 6.37 12.62
C ARG A 255 -5.82 5.91 11.17
N HIS A 256 -6.00 6.83 10.23
CA HIS A 256 -6.07 6.54 8.78
C HIS A 256 -4.87 7.10 7.99
N TRP A 257 -3.69 7.14 8.61
CA TRP A 257 -2.44 7.52 7.92
C TRP A 257 -1.82 6.38 7.10
N PHE A 258 -2.05 5.12 7.51
CA PHE A 258 -1.52 3.91 6.86
C PHE A 258 0.01 3.95 6.65
N GLY A 259 0.74 4.46 7.64
CA GLY A 259 2.18 4.73 7.53
C GLY A 259 3.00 3.47 7.28
N GLY A 260 3.89 3.52 6.30
CA GLY A 260 4.86 2.45 5.98
C GLY A 260 6.29 2.98 6.02
N SER A 261 6.92 3.14 4.85
CA SER A 261 8.30 3.68 4.76
C SER A 261 8.44 5.16 5.16
N LEU A 262 7.32 5.91 5.14
CA LEU A 262 7.28 7.36 5.38
C LEU A 262 8.28 8.18 4.54
N ILE A 263 8.67 7.62 3.39
CA ILE A 263 9.24 8.39 2.29
C ILE A 263 8.05 9.19 1.71
N PRO A 264 8.18 10.48 1.39
CA PRO A 264 7.11 11.24 0.74
C PRO A 264 6.99 10.87 -0.74
N LYS A 265 5.81 11.00 -1.36
CA LYS A 265 5.64 10.72 -2.80
C LYS A 265 6.27 11.79 -3.68
N LYS A 266 6.20 13.05 -3.26
CA LYS A 266 6.88 14.21 -3.87
C LYS A 266 7.65 15.01 -2.81
N PRO A 267 8.68 15.79 -3.18
CA PRO A 267 9.46 16.57 -2.21
C PRO A 267 8.60 17.48 -1.30
N GLU A 268 7.56 18.11 -1.83
CA GLU A 268 6.65 19.00 -1.10
C GLU A 268 5.84 18.30 0.00
N PHE A 269 5.74 16.96 -0.03
CA PHE A 269 5.02 16.20 0.99
C PHE A 269 5.88 15.80 2.20
N ALA A 270 7.12 16.29 2.29
CA ALA A 270 8.04 15.94 3.37
C ALA A 270 7.49 16.28 4.76
N ASP A 271 6.83 17.43 4.93
CA ASP A 271 6.32 17.87 6.23
C ASP A 271 5.13 17.03 6.70
N ASP A 272 4.32 16.51 5.78
CA ASP A 272 3.26 15.56 6.13
C ASP A 272 3.83 14.25 6.69
N MET A 273 4.93 13.77 6.14
CA MET A 273 5.60 12.57 6.67
C MET A 273 6.15 12.81 8.08
N LYS A 274 6.63 14.02 8.38
CA LYS A 274 7.08 14.38 9.74
C LYS A 274 5.95 14.30 10.76
N LYS A 275 4.72 14.69 10.39
CA LYS A 275 3.54 14.56 11.27
C LYS A 275 3.23 13.10 11.63
N MET A 276 3.46 12.17 10.70
CA MET A 276 3.20 10.75 10.92
C MET A 276 4.30 10.05 11.72
N GLN A 277 5.56 10.46 11.57
CA GLN A 277 6.74 9.77 12.12
C GLN A 277 6.62 9.37 13.61
N PRO A 278 6.18 10.25 14.54
CA PRO A 278 6.06 9.89 15.96
C PRO A 278 5.11 8.73 16.25
N HIS A 279 4.24 8.38 15.31
CA HIS A 279 3.21 7.34 15.48
C HIS A 279 3.61 5.97 14.92
N PHE A 280 4.72 5.89 14.18
CA PHE A 280 5.19 4.63 13.56
C PHE A 280 6.61 4.32 14.00
N LYS A 281 6.81 3.14 14.58
CA LYS A 281 8.14 2.64 14.94
C LYS A 281 8.89 2.20 13.68
N ASP A 282 10.18 2.47 13.61
CA ASP A 282 11.02 1.91 12.54
C ASP A 282 11.06 0.38 12.64
N GLY A 283 10.91 -0.29 11.49
CA GLY A 283 10.97 -1.74 11.40
C GLY A 283 12.36 -2.31 11.73
N LEU A 284 13.43 -1.60 11.33
CA LEU A 284 14.81 -2.01 11.55
C LEU A 284 15.37 -1.36 12.81
N ALA A 285 15.85 -2.17 13.76
CA ALA A 285 16.78 -1.72 14.78
C ALA A 285 18.22 -2.00 14.32
N LEU A 286 19.07 -0.97 14.33
CA LEU A 286 20.50 -1.04 13.99
C LEU A 286 21.31 -0.48 15.16
N ARG A 287 22.27 -1.25 15.69
CA ARG A 287 23.04 -0.86 16.89
C ARG A 287 24.41 -1.53 16.94
N TRP A 288 25.40 -0.84 17.50
CA TRP A 288 26.65 -1.49 17.92
C TRP A 288 26.40 -2.47 19.08
N ILE A 289 27.18 -3.55 19.13
CA ILE A 289 27.13 -4.57 20.18
C ILE A 289 28.39 -4.46 21.03
N GLU A 290 28.22 -4.38 22.35
CA GLU A 290 29.30 -4.55 23.34
C GLU A 290 30.58 -3.75 23.01
N LEU A 291 30.41 -2.47 22.63
CA LEU A 291 31.56 -1.61 22.36
C LEU A 291 32.49 -1.58 23.58
N PRO A 292 33.81 -1.72 23.39
CA PRO A 292 34.76 -1.60 24.48
C PRO A 292 34.75 -0.16 25.02
N ALA A 293 35.26 0.04 26.23
CA ALA A 293 35.39 1.39 26.80
C ALA A 293 36.52 2.22 26.12
N SER A 294 37.55 1.53 25.63
CA SER A 294 38.67 2.10 24.90
C SER A 294 39.30 1.06 23.98
N ILE A 295 40.08 1.52 23.01
CA ILE A 295 40.85 0.69 22.08
C ILE A 295 42.34 0.90 22.34
N GLU A 296 43.11 -0.18 22.34
CA GLU A 296 44.56 -0.12 22.44
C GLU A 296 45.17 0.46 21.14
N PRO A 297 46.03 1.49 21.22
CA PRO A 297 46.63 2.11 20.04
C PRO A 297 47.43 1.12 19.20
N GLY A 298 47.33 1.23 17.87
CA GLY A 298 48.10 0.45 16.91
C GLY A 298 47.72 -1.03 16.80
N GLN A 299 46.76 -1.52 17.59
CA GLN A 299 46.33 -2.93 17.55
C GLN A 299 45.17 -3.16 16.58
N PRO A 300 45.09 -4.34 15.94
CA PRO A 300 43.89 -4.73 15.19
C PRO A 300 42.71 -4.91 16.16
N ILE A 301 41.54 -4.43 15.75
CA ILE A 301 40.29 -4.58 16.49
C ILE A 301 39.14 -4.92 15.54
N THR A 302 38.20 -5.72 16.03
CA THR A 302 36.95 -6.01 15.37
C THR A 302 35.81 -5.51 16.23
N LEU A 303 34.96 -4.63 15.69
CA LEU A 303 33.72 -4.20 16.32
C LEU A 303 32.54 -4.89 15.67
N THR A 304 31.48 -5.17 16.43
CA THR A 304 30.29 -5.84 15.92
C THR A 304 29.06 -4.94 16.04
N TYR A 305 28.18 -4.99 15.05
CA TYR A 305 26.86 -4.36 15.08
C TYR A 305 25.77 -5.37 14.70
N ALA A 306 24.56 -5.14 15.20
CA ALA A 306 23.37 -5.95 14.92
C ALA A 306 22.37 -5.16 14.09
N LEU A 307 21.73 -5.88 13.18
CA LEU A 307 20.56 -5.43 12.43
C LEU A 307 19.42 -6.42 12.68
N GLU A 308 18.27 -5.90 13.08
CA GLU A 308 17.15 -6.69 13.59
C GLU A 308 15.83 -6.16 13.02
N ASN A 309 15.01 -7.04 12.47
CA ASN A 309 13.61 -6.73 12.18
C ASN A 309 12.83 -6.73 13.49
N ALA A 310 12.88 -5.60 14.19
CA ALA A 310 12.40 -5.47 15.55
C ALA A 310 10.90 -5.23 15.63
N ASN A 311 10.31 -4.53 14.64
CA ASN A 311 8.93 -4.05 14.73
C ASN A 311 8.05 -4.36 13.51
N ALA A 312 8.52 -5.14 12.52
CA ALA A 312 7.69 -5.54 11.38
C ALA A 312 7.23 -7.00 11.50
N GLY A 313 5.91 -7.20 11.37
CA GLY A 313 5.29 -8.53 11.35
C GLY A 313 5.44 -9.29 10.04
N HIS A 314 6.00 -8.66 9.00
CA HIS A 314 6.26 -9.21 7.68
C HIS A 314 7.77 -9.10 7.35
N LEU A 315 8.18 -9.50 6.14
CA LEU A 315 9.57 -9.34 5.73
C LEU A 315 9.98 -7.86 5.71
N LEU A 316 11.25 -7.59 6.00
CA LEU A 316 11.77 -6.23 6.01
C LEU A 316 12.89 -6.07 4.96
N PRO A 317 12.69 -5.24 3.91
CA PRO A 317 11.44 -4.57 3.52
C PRO A 317 10.45 -5.47 2.75
N THR A 318 9.14 -5.29 2.95
CA THR A 318 8.07 -5.96 2.18
C THR A 318 7.51 -5.08 1.03
N GLY A 319 6.61 -5.65 0.24
CA GLY A 319 5.94 -5.03 -0.89
C GLY A 319 6.77 -5.14 -2.17
N ASP A 320 6.71 -4.10 -2.99
CA ASP A 320 7.38 -4.02 -4.28
C ASP A 320 8.82 -4.58 -4.29
N PRO A 321 9.19 -5.47 -5.23
CA PRO A 321 10.51 -6.08 -5.32
C PRO A 321 11.71 -5.13 -5.40
N GLU A 322 11.53 -3.90 -5.90
CA GLU A 322 12.60 -2.89 -6.02
C GLU A 322 13.00 -2.29 -4.66
N ARG A 323 12.21 -2.54 -3.62
CA ARG A 323 12.43 -2.00 -2.29
C ARG A 323 13.63 -2.65 -1.60
N PHE A 324 14.55 -1.83 -1.11
CA PHE A 324 15.66 -2.29 -0.27
C PHE A 324 15.94 -1.35 0.90
N ILE A 325 16.73 -1.84 1.85
CA ILE A 325 17.37 -1.06 2.90
C ILE A 325 18.87 -1.11 2.64
N GLU A 326 19.53 0.02 2.82
CA GLU A 326 20.98 0.11 2.80
C GLU A 326 21.47 0.48 4.20
N VAL A 327 22.42 -0.31 4.71
CA VAL A 327 23.12 -0.08 5.96
C VAL A 327 24.58 0.23 5.65
N ILE A 328 25.09 1.34 6.20
CA ILE A 328 26.49 1.73 6.14
C ILE A 328 27.02 1.73 7.58
N ALA A 329 28.07 0.97 7.82
CA ALA A 329 28.87 1.05 9.04
C ALA A 329 30.26 1.58 8.68
N SER A 330 30.77 2.57 9.40
CA SER A 330 32.15 3.04 9.17
C SER A 330 32.84 3.44 10.46
N VAL A 331 34.17 3.37 10.45
CA VAL A 331 35.05 3.91 11.48
C VAL A 331 35.94 4.95 10.83
N ARG A 332 36.04 6.14 11.43
CA ARG A 332 36.88 7.24 10.95
C ARG A 332 37.81 7.73 12.06
N THR A 333 38.97 8.25 11.69
CA THR A 333 39.85 8.98 12.61
C THR A 333 39.20 10.31 13.02
N ALA A 334 39.74 10.98 14.04
CA ALA A 334 39.34 12.33 14.41
C ALA A 334 39.53 13.35 13.26
N ALA A 335 40.48 13.10 12.35
CA ALA A 335 40.71 13.92 11.16
C ALA A 335 39.75 13.58 9.99
N GLY A 336 38.84 12.62 10.18
CA GLY A 336 37.83 12.22 9.19
C GLY A 336 38.25 11.12 8.21
N SER A 337 39.49 10.62 8.29
CA SER A 337 39.97 9.53 7.42
C SER A 337 39.28 8.21 7.77
N THR A 338 38.73 7.51 6.78
CA THR A 338 38.08 6.21 6.98
C THR A 338 39.09 5.10 7.25
N LEU A 339 38.96 4.44 8.40
CA LEU A 339 39.76 3.27 8.80
C LEU A 339 39.12 1.96 8.30
N ALA A 340 37.79 1.88 8.34
CA ALA A 340 37.02 0.79 7.77
C ALA A 340 35.62 1.27 7.41
N ALA A 341 35.04 0.67 6.38
CA ALA A 341 33.65 0.88 6.02
C ALA A 341 33.06 -0.39 5.42
N GLN A 342 31.79 -0.61 5.69
CA GLN A 342 31.01 -1.70 5.14
C GLN A 342 29.64 -1.18 4.72
N LYS A 343 29.21 -1.58 3.54
CA LYS A 343 27.87 -1.30 3.00
C LYS A 343 27.15 -2.63 2.80
N THR A 344 25.95 -2.73 3.36
CA THR A 344 25.09 -3.91 3.28
C THR A 344 23.76 -3.53 2.66
N ARG A 345 23.34 -4.25 1.62
CA ARG A 345 22.00 -4.16 1.04
C ARG A 345 21.11 -5.26 1.60
N ILE A 346 19.90 -4.91 2.02
CA ILE A 346 18.85 -5.82 2.51
C ILE A 346 17.62 -5.65 1.61
N GLY A 347 17.29 -6.67 0.84
CA GLY A 347 16.19 -6.64 -0.12
C GLY A 347 16.22 -7.85 -1.05
N ALA A 348 15.21 -7.96 -1.90
CA ALA A 348 15.30 -8.88 -3.02
C ALA A 348 16.11 -8.23 -4.16
N GLU A 349 16.73 -9.05 -5.00
CA GLU A 349 17.42 -8.62 -6.21
C GLU A 349 16.85 -9.37 -7.39
N TYR A 350 16.48 -8.62 -8.42
CA TYR A 350 15.89 -9.12 -9.63
C TYR A 350 16.75 -8.72 -10.82
N ILE A 351 16.89 -9.63 -11.77
CA ILE A 351 17.25 -9.28 -13.14
C ILE A 351 15.95 -9.09 -13.88
N TRP A 352 15.77 -7.93 -14.49
CA TRP A 352 14.56 -7.59 -15.23
C TRP A 352 14.66 -8.00 -16.71
N TYR A 353 15.84 -7.86 -17.31
CA TYR A 353 16.09 -8.11 -18.73
C TYR A 353 17.16 -9.20 -18.95
N PRO A 354 17.02 -10.09 -19.96
CA PRO A 354 15.91 -10.20 -20.91
C PRO A 354 14.66 -10.89 -20.34
N LYS A 355 14.77 -11.49 -19.16
CA LYS A 355 13.68 -12.17 -18.46
C LYS A 355 13.73 -11.79 -16.99
N ILE A 356 12.55 -11.60 -16.40
CA ILE A 356 12.41 -11.38 -14.96
C ILE A 356 12.85 -12.62 -14.22
N GLU A 357 13.83 -12.46 -13.34
CA GLU A 357 14.36 -13.53 -12.51
C GLU A 357 14.79 -12.96 -11.16
N LYS A 358 14.25 -13.54 -10.09
CA LYS A 358 14.71 -13.26 -8.74
C LYS A 358 16.05 -13.96 -8.50
N ARG A 359 17.14 -13.18 -8.40
CA ARG A 359 18.51 -13.68 -8.19
C ARG A 359 18.82 -14.00 -6.75
N SER A 360 18.38 -13.14 -5.83
CA SER A 360 18.66 -13.28 -4.41
C SER A 360 17.55 -12.64 -3.59
N ASP A 361 17.42 -13.06 -2.34
CA ASP A 361 16.55 -12.41 -1.36
C ASP A 361 17.12 -12.60 0.03
N ASN A 362 17.61 -11.51 0.60
CA ASN A 362 18.12 -11.46 1.95
C ASN A 362 17.27 -10.56 2.85
N ARG A 363 16.00 -10.32 2.51
CA ARG A 363 15.08 -9.58 3.39
C ARG A 363 15.06 -10.22 4.78
N LEU A 364 14.85 -9.41 5.82
CA LEU A 364 14.85 -9.87 7.19
C LEU A 364 13.48 -10.47 7.56
N GLN A 365 13.47 -11.70 8.06
CA GLN A 365 12.28 -12.32 8.64
C GLN A 365 11.81 -11.54 9.89
N PRO A 366 10.51 -11.59 10.24
CA PRO A 366 10.03 -11.04 11.50
C PRO A 366 10.85 -11.55 12.70
N LYS A 367 11.35 -10.63 13.54
CA LYS A 367 12.24 -10.91 14.68
C LYS A 367 13.62 -11.51 14.32
N GLU A 368 13.99 -11.55 13.03
CA GLU A 368 15.34 -11.96 12.64
C GLU A 368 16.36 -10.91 13.07
N ARG A 369 17.44 -11.39 13.67
CA ARG A 369 18.62 -10.60 14.02
C ARG A 369 19.85 -11.20 13.34
N ARG A 370 20.61 -10.38 12.62
CA ARG A 370 21.94 -10.73 12.10
C ARG A 370 22.98 -9.80 12.71
N THR A 371 24.19 -10.32 12.85
CA THR A 371 25.36 -9.56 13.30
C THR A 371 26.35 -9.39 12.16
N GLN A 372 27.05 -8.26 12.16
CA GLN A 372 28.12 -7.96 11.21
C GLN A 372 29.31 -7.40 11.95
N SER A 373 30.51 -7.68 11.43
CA SER A 373 31.78 -7.30 12.05
C SER A 373 32.53 -6.34 11.15
N LEU A 374 33.14 -5.32 11.75
CA LEU A 374 33.96 -4.33 11.08
C LEU A 374 35.35 -4.36 11.72
N ALA A 375 36.33 -4.88 10.99
CA ALA A 375 37.72 -4.98 11.42
C ALA A 375 38.54 -3.79 10.91
N PHE A 376 39.39 -3.23 11.76
CA PHE A 376 40.33 -2.16 11.41
C PHE A 376 41.54 -2.15 12.35
N SER A 377 42.61 -1.47 11.96
CA SER A 377 43.74 -1.19 12.86
C SER A 377 43.48 0.12 13.59
N ALA A 378 43.55 0.09 14.92
CA ALA A 378 43.42 1.29 15.73
C ALA A 378 44.54 2.28 15.38
N PRO A 379 44.26 3.59 15.29
CA PRO A 379 45.28 4.56 14.95
C PRO A 379 46.35 4.60 16.06
N ALA A 380 47.62 4.70 15.69
CA ALA A 380 48.73 4.80 16.64
C ALA A 380 48.77 6.15 17.37
N SER A 381 48.14 7.17 16.78
CA SER A 381 48.02 8.52 17.31
C SER A 381 46.58 9.04 17.15
N GLY A 382 46.17 9.95 18.05
CA GLY A 382 44.80 10.45 18.13
C GLY A 382 44.04 9.84 19.31
N ALA A 383 43.26 10.68 20.01
CA ALA A 383 42.60 10.29 21.26
C ALA A 383 41.31 9.46 21.05
N GLN A 384 40.78 9.42 19.83
CA GLN A 384 39.50 8.77 19.53
C GLN A 384 39.32 8.41 18.06
N VAL A 385 38.40 7.48 17.82
CA VAL A 385 37.79 7.20 16.51
C VAL A 385 36.29 7.48 16.56
N THR A 386 35.71 7.85 15.43
CA THR A 386 34.26 8.01 15.28
C THR A 386 33.69 6.79 14.58
N LEU A 387 32.78 6.10 15.26
CA LEU A 387 31.97 5.01 14.76
C LEU A 387 30.68 5.58 14.19
N HIS A 388 30.29 5.11 13.02
CA HIS A 388 29.11 5.58 12.32
C HIS A 388 28.24 4.41 11.88
N LEU A 389 26.95 4.46 12.19
CA LEU A 389 25.93 3.58 11.62
C LEU A 389 24.89 4.45 10.92
N ARG A 390 24.59 4.13 9.66
CA ARG A 390 23.55 4.81 8.89
C ARG A 390 22.66 3.78 8.22
N ALA A 391 21.35 3.96 8.31
CA ALA A 391 20.38 3.15 7.61
C ALA A 391 19.43 4.01 6.76
N SER A 392 19.23 3.59 5.53
CA SER A 392 18.32 4.25 4.58
C SER A 392 17.39 3.26 3.92
N LYS A 393 16.12 3.66 3.75
CA LYS A 393 15.10 2.89 3.04
C LYS A 393 14.95 3.46 1.64
N TRP A 394 14.96 2.60 0.63
CA TRP A 394 14.83 2.95 -0.78
C TRP A 394 13.57 2.32 -1.39
N ARG A 395 12.83 3.07 -2.20
CA ARG A 395 11.70 2.55 -3.00
C ARG A 395 12.13 2.02 -4.36
N ILE A 396 13.21 2.60 -4.89
CA ILE A 396 13.69 2.43 -6.25
C ILE A 396 15.21 2.61 -6.24
N SER A 397 15.93 1.94 -7.13
CA SER A 397 17.37 2.12 -7.30
C SER A 397 17.69 3.49 -7.93
N GLU A 398 18.91 4.00 -7.75
CA GLU A 398 19.35 5.23 -8.43
C GLU A 398 19.37 5.08 -9.96
N GLU A 399 19.63 3.87 -10.46
CA GLU A 399 19.55 3.56 -11.88
C GLU A 399 18.12 3.73 -12.40
N ASN A 400 17.14 3.08 -11.78
CA ASN A 400 15.75 3.16 -12.22
C ASN A 400 15.17 4.55 -11.98
N PHE A 401 15.55 5.23 -10.89
CA PHE A 401 15.17 6.61 -10.63
C PHE A 401 15.60 7.55 -11.77
N ARG A 402 16.83 7.38 -12.28
CA ARG A 402 17.34 8.14 -13.43
C ARG A 402 16.69 7.71 -14.74
N TYR A 403 16.50 6.41 -14.96
CA TYR A 403 15.81 5.88 -16.15
C TYR A 403 14.43 6.52 -16.34
N HIS A 404 13.70 6.74 -15.25
CA HIS A 404 12.37 7.35 -15.26
C HIS A 404 12.36 8.88 -15.22
N ALA A 405 13.52 9.54 -15.17
CA ALA A 405 13.64 10.99 -15.01
C ALA A 405 12.80 11.53 -13.84
N LEU A 406 12.95 10.92 -12.66
CA LEU A 406 12.12 11.21 -11.48
C LEU A 406 12.66 12.35 -10.58
N GLU A 407 13.82 12.92 -10.91
CA GLU A 407 14.41 14.04 -10.18
C GLU A 407 13.41 15.20 -10.05
N GLY A 408 13.27 15.75 -8.83
CA GLY A 408 12.30 16.80 -8.52
C GLY A 408 10.81 16.38 -8.50
N ARG A 409 10.44 15.21 -9.05
CA ARG A 409 9.05 14.72 -9.11
C ARG A 409 8.74 13.58 -8.14
N TYR A 410 9.76 12.93 -7.60
CA TYR A 410 9.62 11.79 -6.70
C TYR A 410 10.76 11.73 -5.69
N VAL A 411 10.52 11.09 -4.54
CA VAL A 411 11.56 10.85 -3.53
C VAL A 411 11.90 9.37 -3.48
N ALA A 412 13.14 9.04 -3.83
CA ALA A 412 13.62 7.66 -3.94
C ALA A 412 13.82 6.99 -2.57
N MET A 413 14.27 7.74 -1.57
CA MET A 413 14.74 7.17 -0.31
C MET A 413 14.50 8.09 0.90
N ARG A 414 14.69 7.54 2.10
CA ARG A 414 14.82 8.29 3.35
C ARG A 414 15.91 7.67 4.21
N VAL A 415 16.72 8.52 4.85
CA VAL A 415 17.59 8.12 5.97
C VAL A 415 16.75 8.12 7.24
N PHE A 416 16.62 6.98 7.89
CA PHE A 416 15.86 6.85 9.14
C PHE A 416 16.75 6.65 10.36
N LEU A 417 18.03 6.31 10.15
CA LEU A 417 19.03 6.26 11.22
C LEU A 417 20.35 6.84 10.71
N ASN A 418 20.94 7.73 11.49
CA ASN A 418 22.26 8.30 11.28
C ASN A 418 22.91 8.54 12.64
N GLU A 419 23.58 7.53 13.17
CA GLU A 419 24.15 7.50 14.51
C GLU A 419 25.66 7.61 14.46
N GLU A 420 26.22 8.51 15.26
CA GLU A 420 27.65 8.62 15.50
C GLU A 420 27.97 8.35 16.97
N ARG A 421 29.07 7.63 17.22
CA ARG A 421 29.66 7.43 18.55
C ARG A 421 31.15 7.61 18.49
N THR A 422 31.72 8.20 19.53
CA THR A 422 33.18 8.28 19.68
C THR A 422 33.68 7.18 20.59
N LEU A 423 34.78 6.54 20.21
CA LEU A 423 35.45 5.53 21.01
C LEU A 423 36.89 5.97 21.27
N ARG A 424 37.29 5.98 22.55
CA ARG A 424 38.62 6.44 22.97
C ARG A 424 39.70 5.48 22.47
N VAL A 425 40.81 6.04 22.01
CA VAL A 425 42.04 5.32 21.69
C VAL A 425 43.08 5.67 22.75
N GLY A 426 43.61 4.66 23.42
CA GLY A 426 44.54 4.81 24.54
C GLY A 426 44.17 3.97 25.77
N PRO A 427 45.07 3.92 26.77
CA PRO A 427 44.91 3.04 27.92
C PRO A 427 43.60 3.33 28.68
N LYS A 428 42.99 2.26 29.19
CA LYS A 428 41.79 2.30 30.01
C LYS A 428 42.03 3.23 31.21
N ALA A 429 41.15 4.21 31.44
CA ALA A 429 41.30 5.10 32.60
C ALA A 429 41.38 4.25 33.89
N PRO A 430 42.33 4.54 34.80
CA PRO A 430 42.44 3.77 36.04
C PRO A 430 41.11 3.83 36.78
N LYS A 431 40.62 2.67 37.25
CA LYS A 431 39.48 2.64 38.17
C LYS A 431 39.86 3.49 39.37
N THR A 432 39.18 4.63 39.57
CA THR A 432 39.29 5.39 40.80
C THR A 432 38.73 4.51 41.92
N THR A 433 39.60 3.77 42.60
CA THR A 433 39.30 3.24 43.93
C THR A 433 38.99 4.46 44.81
N PRO A 434 37.85 4.49 45.53
CA PRO A 434 37.61 5.53 46.51
C PRO A 434 38.77 5.46 47.52
N GLU A 435 39.60 6.50 47.56
CA GLU A 435 40.60 6.63 48.60
C GLU A 435 39.88 6.53 49.94
N GLY A 436 40.23 5.50 50.71
CA GLY A 436 39.73 5.32 52.05
C GLY A 436 39.97 6.59 52.84
N ARG A 437 38.88 7.15 53.41
CA ARG A 437 38.96 8.10 54.51
C ARG A 437 39.86 7.50 55.59
N ARG A 438 41.12 7.92 55.63
CA ARG A 438 41.91 7.84 56.85
C ARG A 438 41.36 8.92 57.76
N ASN A 439 40.50 8.52 58.69
CA ASN A 439 40.18 9.34 59.85
C ASN A 439 41.48 9.55 60.64
N ARG A 440 41.84 10.82 60.83
CA ARG A 440 42.65 11.26 61.96
C ARG A 440 41.74 11.53 63.14
#